data_AF-A0A8B6CEB1-F1
#
_entry.id   AF-A0A8B6CEB1-F1
#
_cell.length_a   1.000
_cell.length_b   1.000
_cell.length_c   1.000
_cell.angle_alpha   90.00
_cell.angle_beta   90.00
_cell.angle_gamma   90.00
#
_symmetry.space_group_name_H-M   'P 1'
#
loop_
_entity.id
_entity.type
_entity.pdbx_description
1 polymer ?
#
loop_
_entity_poly.entity_id
_entity_poly.type
_entity_poly.pdbx_seq_one_letter_code
_entity_poly.pdbx_strand_id
1 'polypeptide(L)'
;VPLGGPCVMNSNCIANVSNSECKNKTCQCSATFYQENKRCHAKKALEHPCKADVECSDDNAICRPNCTCKPSHYKDNNTVCQH
;
A
#
# COMPACT_ATOMS: atom_id res chain seq x y z
N VAL A 1 -8.85 -4.91 -16.88
CA VAL A 1 -7.90 -5.97 -16.46
C VAL A 1 -7.93 -6.08 -14.95
N PRO A 2 -8.02 -7.29 -14.36
CA PRO A 2 -8.00 -7.48 -12.90
C PRO A 2 -6.58 -7.26 -12.32
N LEU A 3 -6.47 -7.14 -10.99
CA LEU A 3 -5.17 -7.16 -10.30
C LEU A 3 -4.38 -8.43 -10.65
N GLY A 4 -3.08 -8.30 -10.88
CA GLY A 4 -2.19 -9.35 -11.38
C GLY A 4 -2.31 -9.63 -12.89
N GLY A 5 -3.31 -9.07 -13.57
CA GLY A 5 -3.47 -9.21 -15.01
C GLY A 5 -2.50 -8.32 -15.81
N PRO A 6 -2.20 -8.68 -17.08
CA PRO A 6 -1.27 -7.94 -17.92
C PRO A 6 -1.85 -6.60 -18.38
N CYS A 7 -1.02 -5.57 -18.44
CA CYS A 7 -1.42 -4.22 -18.86
C CYS A 7 -0.32 -3.51 -19.64
N VAL A 8 -0.72 -2.47 -20.37
CA VAL A 8 0.19 -1.57 -21.10
C VAL A 8 0.12 -0.15 -20.54
N MET A 9 -1.07 0.27 -20.11
CA MET A 9 -1.34 1.61 -19.58
C MET A 9 -2.17 1.54 -18.30
N ASN A 10 -2.06 2.56 -17.45
CA ASN A 10 -2.82 2.65 -16.19
C ASN A 10 -4.33 2.56 -16.41
N SER A 11 -4.84 3.11 -17.52
CA SER A 11 -6.26 3.07 -17.89
C SER A 11 -6.80 1.63 -18.03
N ASN A 12 -5.98 0.64 -18.40
CA ASN A 12 -6.39 -0.76 -18.48
C ASN A 12 -6.81 -1.33 -17.11
N CYS A 13 -6.16 -0.85 -16.05
CA CYS A 13 -6.37 -1.29 -14.68
C CYS A 13 -7.48 -0.48 -14.02
N ILE A 14 -7.40 0.85 -14.10
CA ILE A 14 -8.36 1.78 -13.48
C ILE A 14 -9.80 1.52 -13.96
N ALA A 15 -9.99 1.13 -15.22
CA ALA A 15 -11.31 0.82 -15.76
C ALA A 15 -12.04 -0.33 -15.04
N ASN A 16 -11.33 -1.20 -14.31
CA ASN A 16 -11.91 -2.35 -13.61
C ASN A 16 -11.65 -2.32 -12.10
N VAL A 17 -10.53 -1.74 -11.67
CA VAL A 17 -10.13 -1.67 -10.27
C VAL A 17 -9.69 -0.24 -9.98
N SER A 18 -10.51 0.52 -9.26
CA SER A 18 -10.15 1.87 -8.82
C SER A 18 -8.87 1.85 -7.98
N ASN A 19 -8.07 2.90 -8.07
CA ASN A 19 -6.79 3.05 -7.35
C ASN A 19 -5.76 1.95 -7.69
N SER A 20 -5.82 1.44 -8.92
CA SER A 20 -4.80 0.56 -9.47
C SER A 20 -3.99 1.26 -10.56
N GLU A 21 -2.77 0.82 -10.78
CA GLU A 21 -1.86 1.30 -11.82
C GLU A 21 -1.23 0.12 -12.56
N CYS A 22 -0.76 0.39 -13.78
CA CYS A 22 0.00 -0.57 -14.54
C CYS A 22 1.47 -0.48 -14.14
N LYS A 23 1.91 -1.39 -13.26
CA LYS A 23 3.28 -1.45 -12.76
C LYS A 23 3.93 -2.77 -13.17
N ASN A 24 5.14 -2.69 -13.72
CA ASN A 24 5.87 -3.86 -14.21
C ASN A 24 5.05 -4.72 -15.20
N LYS A 25 4.29 -4.07 -16.11
CA LYS A 25 3.38 -4.70 -17.08
C LYS A 25 2.22 -5.51 -16.46
N THR A 26 1.93 -5.28 -15.18
CA THR A 26 0.84 -5.94 -14.44
C THR A 26 -0.01 -4.92 -13.69
N CYS A 27 -1.30 -5.15 -13.56
CA CYS A 27 -2.15 -4.29 -12.74
C CYS A 27 -1.89 -4.53 -11.26
N GLN A 28 -1.49 -3.49 -10.55
CA GLN A 28 -1.19 -3.50 -9.11
C GLN A 28 -1.92 -2.34 -8.45
N CYS A 29 -2.11 -2.38 -7.14
CA CYS A 29 -2.59 -1.20 -6.41
C CYS A 29 -1.56 -0.08 -6.48
N SER A 30 -2.02 1.16 -6.63
CA SER A 30 -1.16 2.34 -6.65
C SER A 30 -0.41 2.48 -5.32
N ALA A 31 0.72 3.21 -5.31
CA ALA A 31 1.66 3.28 -4.18
C ALA A 31 1.04 3.52 -2.78
N THR A 32 -0.04 4.31 -2.69
CA THR A 32 -0.74 4.64 -1.43
C THR A 32 -1.86 3.65 -1.06
N PHE A 33 -2.01 2.57 -1.82
CA PHE A 33 -3.02 1.53 -1.63
C PHE A 33 -2.37 0.16 -1.51
N TYR A 34 -2.97 -0.72 -0.72
CA TYR A 34 -2.62 -2.14 -0.64
C TYR A 34 -3.75 -2.98 -1.21
N GLN A 35 -3.38 -4.16 -1.69
CA GLN A 35 -4.35 -5.13 -2.19
C GLN A 35 -4.96 -5.89 -1.02
N GLU A 36 -6.28 -5.81 -0.89
CA GLU A 36 -7.07 -6.73 -0.07
C GLU A 36 -8.10 -7.38 -0.99
N ASN A 37 -8.03 -8.70 -1.13
CA ASN A 37 -8.83 -9.46 -2.09
C ASN A 37 -8.63 -8.96 -3.53
N LYS A 38 -9.69 -8.46 -4.17
CA LYS A 38 -9.70 -7.94 -5.55
C LYS A 38 -9.83 -6.41 -5.59
N ARG A 39 -9.53 -5.72 -4.48
CA ARG A 39 -9.70 -4.27 -4.34
C ARG A 39 -8.44 -3.64 -3.77
N CYS A 40 -8.29 -2.35 -4.06
CA CYS A 40 -7.21 -1.52 -3.54
C CYS A 40 -7.75 -0.66 -2.40
N HIS A 41 -7.22 -0.87 -1.20
CA HIS A 41 -7.60 -0.18 0.02
C HIS A 41 -6.50 0.82 0.39
N ALA A 42 -6.88 2.00 0.88
CA ALA A 42 -5.90 3.00 1.28
C ALA A 42 -5.01 2.44 2.39
N LYS A 43 -3.69 2.61 2.24
CA LYS A 43 -2.74 2.27 3.30
C LYS A 43 -3.01 3.13 4.54
N LYS A 44 -2.64 2.58 5.70
CA LYS A 44 -2.93 3.07 7.03
C LYS A 44 -1.74 3.83 7.57
N ALA A 45 -2.02 4.99 8.17
CA ALA A 45 -1.01 5.80 8.83
C ALA A 45 -0.44 5.08 10.07
N LEU A 46 0.62 5.64 10.64
CA LEU A 46 1.13 5.18 11.93
C LEU A 46 0.03 5.18 13.00
N GLU A 47 0.20 4.31 13.98
CA GLU A 47 -0.72 4.11 15.12
C GLU A 47 -2.11 3.56 14.75
N HIS A 48 -2.43 3.38 13.46
CA HIS A 48 -3.67 2.74 13.03
C HIS A 48 -3.57 1.21 13.04
N PRO A 49 -4.67 0.50 13.36
CA PRO A 49 -4.69 -0.96 13.44
C PRO A 49 -4.49 -1.60 12.08
N CYS A 50 -3.66 -2.63 12.03
CA CYS A 50 -3.28 -3.35 10.80
C CYS A 50 -3.29 -4.86 11.06
N LYS A 51 -3.25 -5.66 9.99
CA LYS A 51 -3.06 -7.11 10.06
C LYS A 51 -1.76 -7.55 9.39
N ALA A 52 -1.26 -6.79 8.42
CA ALA A 52 -0.02 -7.05 7.72
C ALA A 52 0.77 -5.75 7.43
N ASP A 53 2.09 -5.87 7.31
CA ASP A 53 3.01 -4.75 7.06
C ASP A 53 2.65 -3.94 5.81
N VAL A 54 2.14 -4.62 4.75
CA VAL A 54 1.75 -3.99 3.49
C VAL A 54 0.61 -2.98 3.64
N GLU A 55 -0.16 -3.07 4.73
CA GLU A 55 -1.22 -2.12 5.03
C GLU A 55 -0.69 -0.77 5.47
N CYS A 56 0.56 -0.68 5.96
CA CYS A 56 1.11 0.56 6.48
C CYS A 56 1.58 1.49 5.35
N SER A 57 1.28 2.79 5.47
CA SER A 57 1.58 3.81 4.46
C SER A 57 3.06 4.11 4.33
N ASP A 58 3.80 3.93 5.42
CA ASP A 58 5.24 4.15 5.49
C ASP A 58 6.01 2.84 5.27
N ASP A 59 6.95 2.83 4.33
CA ASP A 59 7.74 1.64 3.98
C ASP A 59 8.71 1.21 5.10
N ASN A 60 9.00 2.10 6.06
CA ASN A 60 9.77 1.85 7.27
C ASN A 60 8.88 1.52 8.48
N ALA A 61 7.57 1.39 8.29
CA ALA A 61 6.67 0.83 9.29
C ALA A 61 6.52 -0.69 9.15
N ILE A 62 6.12 -1.32 10.25
CA ILE A 62 5.71 -2.72 10.37
C ILE A 62 4.41 -2.80 11.16
N CYS A 63 3.67 -3.88 10.96
CA CYS A 63 2.42 -4.10 11.67
C CYS A 63 2.65 -4.80 13.01
N ARG A 64 2.41 -4.10 14.12
CA ARG A 64 2.42 -4.65 15.48
C ARG A 64 1.33 -4.01 16.35
N PRO A 65 0.27 -4.75 16.67
CA PRO A 65 -1.15 -4.53 16.27
C PRO A 65 -1.54 -3.26 15.50
N ASN A 66 -0.77 -2.19 15.60
CA ASN A 66 -0.89 -0.97 14.81
C ASN A 66 0.35 -0.79 13.92
N CYS A 67 0.28 0.09 12.93
CA CYS A 67 1.46 0.47 12.16
C CYS A 67 2.45 1.21 13.04
N THR A 68 3.64 0.65 13.23
CA THR A 68 4.72 1.22 14.05
C THR A 68 6.04 1.20 13.31
N CYS A 69 6.96 2.10 13.64
CA CYS A 69 8.28 2.13 13.01
C CYS A 69 9.08 0.85 13.29
N LYS A 70 9.88 0.44 12.30
CA LYS A 70 10.85 -0.67 12.43
C LYS A 70 11.84 -0.39 13.58
N PRO A 71 12.51 -1.42 14.16
CA PRO A 71 13.42 -1.30 15.31
C PRO A 71 14.67 -0.40 15.18
N SER A 72 14.78 0.41 14.13
CA SER A 72 15.86 1.38 13.90
C SER A 72 15.34 2.72 13.35
N HIS A 73 14.04 2.96 13.42
CA HIS A 73 13.41 4.18 12.96
C HIS A 73 12.60 4.82 14.10
N TYR A 74 12.59 6.15 14.14
CA TYR A 74 11.77 6.95 15.03
C TYR A 74 10.61 7.59 14.28
N LYS A 75 9.55 7.91 15.01
CA LYS A 75 8.35 8.55 14.49
C LYS A 75 8.61 10.05 14.34
N ASP A 76 8.54 10.56 13.11
CA ASP A 76 8.48 12.00 12.81
C ASP A 76 7.04 12.39 12.46
N ASN A 77 6.48 13.34 13.21
CA ASN A 77 5.15 13.94 12.97
C ASN A 77 3.98 12.95 12.74
N ASN A 78 4.06 11.73 13.29
CA ASN A 78 3.04 10.67 13.21
C ASN A 78 2.67 10.18 11.81
N THR A 79 3.40 10.61 10.79
CA THR A 79 3.14 10.26 9.39
C THR A 79 4.31 9.54 8.75
N VAL A 80 5.53 9.70 9.27
CA VAL A 80 6.75 9.15 8.67
C VAL A 80 7.66 8.50 9.71
N CYS A 81 8.30 7.39 9.34
CA CYS A 81 9.36 6.73 10.09
C CYS A 81 10.72 7.10 9.50
N GLN A 82 11.58 7.73 10.30
CA GLN A 82 12.91 8.19 9.91
C GLN A 82 14.01 7.49 10.71
N HIS A 83 15.23 7.42 10.18
CA HIS A 83 16.39 6.81 10.83
C HIS A 83 17.19 7.84 11.63
#